data_AF-A0A2E9WSR0-F1
#
_entry.id   AF-A0A2E9WSR0-F1
#
_cell.length_a   1.000
_cell.length_b   1.000
_cell.length_c   1.000
_cell.angle_alpha   90.00
_cell.angle_beta   90.00
_cell.angle_gamma   90.00
#
_symmetry.space_group_name_H-M   'P 1'
#
loop_
_entity.id
_entity.type
_entity.pdbx_description
1 polymer ?
#
loop_
_entity_poly.entity_id
_entity_poly.type
_entity_poly.pdbx_seq_one_letter_code
_entity_poly.pdbx_strand_id
1 'polypeptide(L)'
;MNLAKHANKIIKNNPNMMIPYYLMASYAYYEESNPIFSDSYFDTLAKNILKEWNKLEHYHKHLLDRDVLEAGSYLGEYPTIVIDSLHELQKGKNNAN
;
A
#
# COMPACT_ATOMS: atom_id res chain seq x y z
N MET A 1 -0.29 -2.47 -17.36
CA MET A 1 -0.92 -1.42 -16.49
C MET A 1 0.13 -0.74 -15.59
N ASN A 2 0.14 0.59 -15.45
CA ASN A 2 0.97 1.30 -14.45
C ASN A 2 0.22 1.36 -13.10
N LEU A 3 0.65 0.54 -12.13
CA LEU A 3 -0.01 0.39 -10.83
C LEU A 3 0.04 1.67 -9.99
N ALA A 4 1.15 2.40 -9.99
CA ALA A 4 1.26 3.66 -9.23
C ALA A 4 0.28 4.72 -9.76
N LYS A 5 0.12 4.84 -11.08
CA LYS A 5 -0.88 5.73 -11.70
C LYS A 5 -2.31 5.31 -11.34
N HIS A 6 -2.59 4.01 -11.31
CA HIS A 6 -3.88 3.47 -10.90
C HIS A 6 -4.19 3.77 -9.42
N ALA A 7 -3.23 3.47 -8.52
CA ALA A 7 -3.34 3.75 -7.10
C ALA A 7 -3.56 5.26 -6.85
N ASN A 8 -2.81 6.14 -7.51
CA ASN A 8 -3.00 7.59 -7.41
C ASN A 8 -4.41 8.04 -7.80
N LYS A 9 -5.00 7.44 -8.85
CA LYS A 9 -6.37 7.77 -9.26
C LYS A 9 -7.38 7.40 -8.15
N ILE A 10 -7.20 6.25 -7.52
CA ILE A 10 -8.07 5.77 -6.44
C ILE A 10 -7.87 6.61 -5.17
N ILE A 11 -6.63 6.82 -4.75
CA ILE A 11 -6.25 7.60 -3.57
C ILE A 11 -6.75 9.05 -3.68
N LYS A 12 -6.67 9.65 -4.87
CA LYS A 12 -7.20 11.00 -5.11
C LYS A 12 -8.69 11.13 -4.78
N ASN A 13 -9.48 10.07 -5.04
CA ASN A 13 -10.91 10.05 -4.77
C ASN A 13 -11.22 9.57 -3.34
N ASN A 14 -10.37 8.72 -2.77
CA ASN A 14 -10.50 8.19 -1.42
C ASN A 14 -9.12 8.04 -0.75
N PRO A 15 -8.69 9.04 0.04
CA PRO A 15 -7.40 9.01 0.73
C PRO A 15 -7.21 7.80 1.66
N ASN A 16 -8.29 7.22 2.20
CA ASN A 16 -8.23 6.05 3.09
C ASN A 16 -7.62 4.83 2.40
N MET A 17 -7.62 4.80 1.05
CA MET A 17 -7.02 3.73 0.27
C MET A 17 -5.48 3.71 0.34
N MET A 18 -4.82 4.75 0.86
CA MET A 18 -3.37 4.70 1.07
C MET A 18 -2.97 3.55 1.99
N ILE A 19 -3.76 3.26 3.03
CA ILE A 19 -3.47 2.20 4.01
C ILE A 19 -3.41 0.81 3.38
N PRO A 20 -4.46 0.32 2.68
CA PRO A 20 -4.38 -0.99 2.03
C PRO A 20 -3.30 -1.02 0.93
N TYR A 21 -3.07 0.07 0.19
CA TYR A 21 -1.97 0.09 -0.79
C TYR A 21 -0.59 -0.02 -0.14
N TYR A 22 -0.40 0.55 1.04
CA TYR A 22 0.86 0.45 1.78
C TYR A 22 1.10 -0.97 2.30
N LEU A 23 0.07 -1.60 2.85
CA LEU A 23 0.15 -2.99 3.31
C LEU A 23 0.39 -3.96 2.13
N MET A 24 -0.33 -3.79 1.01
CA MET A 24 -0.10 -4.60 -0.20
C MET A 24 1.32 -4.43 -0.74
N ALA A 25 1.82 -3.20 -0.78
CA ALA A 25 3.18 -2.92 -1.26
C ALA A 25 4.25 -3.50 -0.34
N SER A 26 4.05 -3.41 0.99
CA SER A 26 4.96 -3.98 1.98
C SER A 26 5.03 -5.50 1.85
N TYR A 27 3.87 -6.18 1.76
CA TYR A 27 3.83 -7.64 1.57
C TYR A 27 4.50 -8.07 0.27
N ALA A 28 4.18 -7.39 -0.84
CA ALA A 28 4.77 -7.67 -2.14
C ALA A 28 6.31 -7.51 -2.13
N TYR A 29 6.82 -6.54 -1.36
CA TYR A 29 8.25 -6.29 -1.25
C TYR A 29 8.95 -7.29 -0.33
N TYR A 30 8.47 -7.47 0.91
CA TYR A 30 9.16 -8.25 1.95
C TYR A 30 8.88 -9.76 1.86
N GLU A 31 7.66 -10.16 1.53
CA GLU A 31 7.26 -11.58 1.55
C GLU A 31 7.36 -12.23 0.16
N GLU A 32 6.96 -11.53 -0.91
CA GLU A 32 6.92 -12.10 -2.25
C GLU A 32 8.17 -11.81 -3.10
N SER A 33 9.03 -10.88 -2.68
CA SER A 33 10.12 -10.36 -3.52
C SER A 33 9.65 -9.90 -4.92
N ASN A 34 8.39 -9.44 -5.03
CA ASN A 34 7.73 -9.02 -6.28
C ASN A 34 7.04 -7.66 -6.10
N PRO A 35 7.81 -6.58 -5.91
CA PRO A 35 7.26 -5.28 -5.58
C PRO A 35 6.32 -4.73 -6.66
N ILE A 36 5.18 -4.19 -6.24
CA ILE A 36 4.19 -3.57 -7.13
C ILE A 36 4.45 -2.08 -7.41
N PHE A 37 5.29 -1.45 -6.59
CA PHE A 37 5.68 -0.04 -6.69
C PHE A 37 7.21 0.09 -6.64
N SER A 38 7.74 1.22 -7.11
CA SER A 38 9.13 1.60 -6.84
C SER A 38 9.30 2.02 -5.39
N ASP A 39 10.50 1.85 -4.83
CA ASP A 39 10.86 2.28 -3.48
C ASP A 39 10.47 3.74 -3.23
N SER A 40 10.77 4.63 -4.19
CA SER A 40 10.41 6.05 -4.10
C SER A 40 8.90 6.30 -3.96
N TYR A 41 8.05 5.48 -4.59
CA TYR A 41 6.61 5.61 -4.49
C TYR A 41 6.10 5.02 -3.17
N PHE A 42 6.67 3.90 -2.74
CA PHE A 42 6.40 3.29 -1.44
C PHE A 42 6.71 4.26 -0.28
N ASP A 43 7.89 4.88 -0.29
CA ASP A 43 8.28 5.92 0.67
C ASP A 43 7.34 7.13 0.65
N THR A 44 6.92 7.53 -0.55
CA THR A 44 5.96 8.64 -0.72
C THR A 44 4.61 8.29 -0.10
N LEU A 45 4.17 7.03 -0.23
CA LEU A 45 2.94 6.54 0.37
C LEU A 45 3.01 6.59 1.89
N ALA A 46 4.10 6.10 2.49
CA ALA A 46 4.32 6.17 3.94
C ALA A 46 4.26 7.61 4.46
N LYS A 47 4.98 8.53 3.82
CA LYS A 47 4.99 9.97 4.16
C LYS A 47 3.61 10.62 4.04
N ASN A 48 2.85 10.26 3.02
CA ASN A 48 1.49 10.78 2.84
C ASN A 48 0.52 10.25 3.90
N ILE A 49 0.64 8.98 4.29
CA ILE A 49 -0.13 8.41 5.39
C ILE A 49 0.20 9.12 6.69
N LEU A 50 1.49 9.34 6.99
CA LEU A 50 1.93 10.04 8.19
C LEU A 50 1.40 11.48 8.24
N LYS A 51 1.47 12.20 7.11
CA LYS A 51 0.96 13.58 6.99
C LYS A 51 -0.53 13.67 7.25
N GLU A 52 -1.32 12.74 6.71
CA GLU A 52 -2.78 12.74 6.84
C GLU A 52 -3.27 11.82 7.96
N TRP A 53 -2.38 11.36 8.85
CA TRP A 53 -2.66 10.30 9.83
C TRP A 53 -3.94 10.51 10.60
N ASN A 54 -4.18 11.73 11.11
CA ASN A 54 -5.35 12.03 11.93
C ASN A 54 -6.67 12.10 11.13
N LYS A 55 -6.61 12.20 9.79
CA LYS A 55 -7.79 12.26 8.92
C LYS A 55 -8.15 10.94 8.26
N LEU A 56 -7.19 10.02 8.17
CA LEU A 56 -7.41 8.72 7.57
C LEU A 56 -8.24 7.83 8.50
N GLU A 57 -9.26 7.21 7.93
CA GLU A 57 -10.14 6.25 8.59
C GLU A 57 -10.18 4.97 7.74
N HIS A 58 -9.57 3.91 8.24
CA HIS A 58 -9.58 2.61 7.58
C HIS A 58 -9.52 1.50 8.62
N TYR A 59 -10.21 0.39 8.37
CA TYR A 59 -10.27 -0.73 9.30
C TYR A 59 -8.87 -1.23 9.70
N HIS A 60 -7.96 -1.36 8.74
CA HIS A 60 -6.57 -1.80 8.98
C HIS A 60 -5.60 -0.69 9.43
N LYS A 61 -6.08 0.53 9.73
CA LYS A 61 -5.19 1.61 10.19
C LYS A 61 -4.43 1.24 11.46
N HIS A 62 -5.07 0.46 12.34
CA HIS A 62 -4.50 -0.01 13.61
C HIS A 62 -3.27 -0.92 13.46
N LEU A 63 -3.03 -1.47 12.27
CA LEU A 63 -1.83 -2.24 11.98
C LEU A 63 -0.60 -1.35 11.79
N LEU A 64 -0.83 -0.07 11.51
CA LEU A 64 0.22 0.91 11.32
C LEU A 64 0.33 1.77 12.58
N ASP A 65 1.54 2.25 12.84
CA ASP A 65 1.80 3.35 13.76
C ASP A 65 2.74 4.36 13.08
N ARG A 66 3.01 5.46 13.79
CA ARG A 66 3.85 6.52 13.25
C ARG A 66 5.30 6.07 13.10
N ASP A 67 5.79 5.21 13.97
CA ASP A 67 7.18 4.77 13.98
C ASP A 67 7.47 3.87 12.76
N VAL A 68 6.55 2.95 12.43
CA VAL A 68 6.56 2.13 11.22
C VAL A 68 6.59 3.01 9.96
N LEU A 69 5.74 4.04 9.93
CA LEU A 69 5.65 4.94 8.78
C LEU A 69 6.88 5.85 8.62
N GLU A 70 7.49 6.27 9.74
CA GLU A 70 8.73 7.04 9.75
C GLU A 70 9.94 6.18 9.35
N ALA A 71 9.98 4.92 9.81
CA ALA A 71 10.97 3.94 9.38
C ALA A 71 10.81 3.54 7.90
N GLY A 72 9.63 3.76 7.32
CA GLY A 72 9.32 3.40 5.93
C GLY A 72 9.32 1.89 5.70
N SER A 73 9.07 1.08 6.72
CA SER A 73 9.08 -0.38 6.62
C SER A 73 8.02 -0.99 7.52
N TYR A 74 7.23 -1.92 6.98
CA TYR A 74 6.22 -2.66 7.71
C TYR A 74 6.54 -4.15 7.68
N LEU A 75 6.81 -4.73 8.85
CA LEU A 75 7.14 -6.15 9.05
C LEU A 75 6.13 -6.84 9.98
N GLY A 76 4.93 -6.27 10.09
CA GLY A 76 3.85 -6.83 10.90
C GLY A 76 3.05 -7.89 10.16
N GLU A 77 1.87 -8.20 10.70
CA GLU A 77 0.99 -9.21 10.11
C GLU A 77 0.14 -8.63 8.96
N TYR A 78 -0.17 -9.47 7.98
CA TYR A 78 -0.94 -9.08 6.81
C TYR A 78 -2.31 -9.76 6.81
N PRO A 79 -3.42 -8.99 6.84
CA PRO A 79 -4.75 -9.57 6.71
C PRO A 79 -4.91 -10.29 5.37
N THR A 80 -5.57 -11.45 5.35
CA THR A 80 -5.77 -12.24 4.12
C THR A 80 -6.38 -11.42 2.98
N ILE A 81 -7.33 -10.53 3.29
CA ILE A 81 -7.96 -9.66 2.28
C ILE A 81 -6.97 -8.69 1.60
N VAL A 82 -5.89 -8.28 2.28
CA VAL A 82 -4.81 -7.46 1.69
C VAL A 82 -4.03 -8.30 0.68
N ILE A 83 -3.71 -9.54 1.04
CA ILE A 83 -2.97 -10.48 0.19
C ILE A 83 -3.80 -10.84 -1.05
N ASP A 84 -5.07 -11.19 -0.87
CA ASP A 84 -5.99 -11.50 -1.98
C ASP A 84 -6.15 -10.29 -2.92
N SER A 85 -6.29 -9.08 -2.37
CA SER A 85 -6.40 -7.85 -3.16
C SER A 85 -5.13 -7.56 -3.96
N LEU A 86 -3.96 -7.84 -3.39
CA LEU A 86 -2.67 -7.72 -4.08
C LEU A 86 -2.61 -8.69 -5.26
N HIS A 87 -2.99 -9.95 -5.07
CA HIS A 87 -2.96 -10.96 -6.13
C HIS A 87 -3.88 -10.60 -7.28
N GLU A 88 -5.07 -10.06 -7.00
CA GLU A 88 -5.97 -9.55 -8.05
C GLU A 88 -5.35 -8.36 -8.81
N LEU A 89 -4.69 -7.43 -8.12
CA LEU A 89 -3.97 -6.33 -8.77
C LEU A 89 -2.84 -6.83 -9.68
N GLN A 90 -2.07 -7.83 -9.24
CA GLN A 90 -0.99 -8.44 -10.02
C GLN A 90 -1.54 -9.19 -11.24
N LYS A 91 -2.63 -9.95 -11.12
CA LYS A 91 -3.31 -10.58 -12.27
C LYS A 91 -3.74 -9.54 -13.30
N GLY A 92 -4.36 -8.44 -12.85
CA GLY A 92 -4.74 -7.33 -13.72
C GLY A 92 -3.55 -6.67 -14.43
N LYS A 93 -2.37 -6.62 -13.80
CA LYS A 93 -1.13 -6.14 -14.41
C LYS A 93 -0.66 -7.07 -15.52
N ASN A 94 -0.69 -8.38 -15.30
CA ASN A 94 -0.20 -9.40 -16.24
C ASN A 94 -1.11 -9.55 -17.47
N ASN A 95 -2.43 -9.40 -17.32
CA ASN A 95 -3.39 -9.46 -18.43
C ASN A 95 -3.43 -8.19 -19.29
N ALA A 96 -2.76 -7.12 -18.85
CA ALA A 96 -2.72 -5.82 -19.52
C ALA A 96 -1.36 -5.56 -20.22
N ASN A 97 -0.55 -6.60 -20.39
CA ASN A 97 0.71 -6.63 -21.13
C ASN A 97 0.56 -7.60 -22.30
#